data_AF-A0A352K0T2-F1
#
_entry.id   AF-A0A352K0T2-F1
#
_cell.length_a   1.000
_cell.length_b   1.000
_cell.length_c   1.000
_cell.angle_alpha   90.00
_cell.angle_beta   90.00
_cell.angle_gamma   90.00
#
_symmetry.space_group_name_H-M   'P 1'
#
loop_
_entity.id
_entity.type
_entity.pdbx_description
1 polymer ?
#
loop_
_entity_poly.entity_id
_entity_poly.type
_entity_poly.pdbx_seq_one_letter_code
_entity_poly.pdbx_strand_id
1 'polypeptide(L)' 'MQLAIFDLDHTLIPFDSDKAWNQFLIDIDAVEEEHYRENNERFYQDYLNADLDIRAYQRFACEIL' A
#
# COMPACT_ATOMS: atom_id res chain seq x y z
N MET A 1 11.51 1.57 32.52
CA MET A 1 11.47 2.06 31.13
C MET A 1 10.08 1.78 30.59
N GLN A 2 9.39 2.78 30.06
CA GLN A 2 8.05 2.62 29.50
C GLN A 2 8.15 2.61 27.97
N LEU A 3 7.58 1.57 27.35
CA LEU A 3 7.50 1.40 25.90
C LEU A 3 6.05 1.65 25.48
N ALA A 4 5.86 2.49 24.47
CA ALA A 4 4.57 2.68 23.80
C ALA A 4 4.77 2.42 22.31
N ILE A 5 3.87 1.64 21.71
CA ILE A 5 3.86 1.31 20.29
C ILE A 5 2.55 1.81 19.72
N PHE A 6 2.64 2.54 18.62
CA PHE A 6 1.49 3.03 17.88
C PHE A 6 1.61 2.55 16.45
N ASP A 7 0.51 2.02 15.95
CA ASP A 7 0.33 1.78 14.53
C ASP A 7 0.10 3.13 13.81
N LEU A 8 0.23 3.15 12.48
CA LEU A 8 0.12 4.38 11.69
C LEU A 8 -1.30 4.58 11.17
N ASP A 9 -1.70 3.76 10.19
CA ASP A 9 -2.97 3.89 9.48
C ASP A 9 -4.13 3.60 10.42
N HIS A 10 -5.19 4.39 10.31
CA HIS A 10 -6.36 4.34 11.19
C HIS A 10 -6.07 4.46 12.71
N THR A 11 -4.83 4.80 13.10
CA THR A 11 -4.40 4.97 14.49
C THR A 11 -3.88 6.39 14.73
N LEU A 12 -2.76 6.75 14.11
CA LEU A 12 -2.19 8.11 14.17
C LEU A 12 -2.73 9.01 13.06
N ILE A 13 -3.11 8.43 11.93
CA ILE A 13 -3.75 9.12 10.82
C ILE A 13 -5.12 8.49 10.51
N PRO A 14 -6.14 9.27 10.09
CA PRO A 14 -7.51 8.77 9.95
C PRO A 14 -7.79 8.09 8.59
N PHE A 15 -6.75 7.72 7.85
CA PHE A 15 -6.84 7.11 6.52
C PHE A 15 -5.73 6.08 6.30
N ASP A 16 -5.86 5.31 5.22
CA ASP A 16 -4.87 4.36 4.72
C ASP A 16 -3.84 5.09 3.86
N SER A 17 -2.61 5.19 4.35
CA SER A 17 -1.53 5.92 3.69
C SER A 17 -1.03 5.24 2.42
N ASP A 18 -1.05 3.91 2.33
CA ASP A 18 -0.62 3.18 1.13
C ASP A 18 -1.59 3.42 -0.04
N LYS A 19 -2.90 3.34 0.24
CA LYS A 19 -3.93 3.67 -0.74
C LYS A 19 -3.86 5.13 -1.18
N ALA A 20 -3.68 6.05 -0.22
CA ALA A 20 -3.59 7.48 -0.51
C ALA A 20 -2.37 7.82 -1.37
N TRP A 21 -1.23 7.17 -1.11
CA TRP A 21 -0.01 7.34 -1.89
C TRP A 21 -0.18 6.86 -3.33
N ASN A 22 -0.73 5.66 -3.53
CA ASN A 22 -1.03 5.14 -4.86
C ASN A 22 -1.97 6.06 -5.65
N GLN A 23 -3.02 6.59 -5.02
CA GLN A 23 -3.92 7.54 -5.67
C GLN A 23 -3.19 8.83 -6.08
N PHE A 24 -2.35 9.38 -5.21
CA PHE A 24 -1.58 10.58 -5.53
C PHE A 24 -0.69 10.38 -6.78
N LEU A 25 -0.06 9.21 -6.92
CA LEU A 25 0.80 8.90 -8.05
C LEU A 25 0.04 8.80 -9.37
N ILE A 26 -1.18 8.26 -9.33
CA ILE A 26 -2.11 8.23 -10.46
C ILE A 26 -2.51 9.66 -10.83
N ASP A 27 -2.90 10.47 -9.84
CA ASP A 27 -3.38 11.84 -10.05
C ASP A 27 -2.35 12.76 -10.72
N ILE A 28 -1.06 12.48 -10.57
CA ILE A 28 0.05 13.24 -11.18
C ILE A 28 0.62 12.60 -12.45
N ASP A 29 -0.03 11.57 -13.00
CA ASP A 29 0.43 10.79 -14.16
C ASP A 29 1.84 10.17 -13.99
N ALA A 30 2.26 9.88 -12.76
CA ALA A 30 3.56 9.25 -12.49
C ALA A 30 3.55 7.73 -12.72
N VAL A 31 2.36 7.13 -12.72
CA VAL A 31 2.14 5.69 -12.91
C VAL A 31 0.94 5.43 -13.81
N GLU A 32 0.89 4.22 -14.37
CA GLU A 32 -0.24 3.77 -15.18
C GLU A 32 -1.36 3.27 -14.26
N GLU A 33 -2.54 3.91 -14.34
CA GLU A 33 -3.67 3.67 -13.44
C GLU A 33 -4.13 2.21 -13.45
N GLU A 34 -4.29 1.61 -14.63
CA GLU A 34 -4.81 0.25 -14.74
C GLU A 34 -3.85 -0.75 -14.09
N HIS A 35 -2.55 -0.66 -14.41
CA HIS A 35 -1.51 -1.47 -13.80
C HIS A 35 -1.49 -1.36 -12.27
N TYR A 36 -1.57 -0.14 -11.73
CA TYR A 36 -1.52 0.04 -10.28
C TYR A 36 -2.77 -0.45 -9.58
N ARG A 37 -3.94 -0.25 -10.20
CA ARG A 37 -5.21 -0.76 -9.70
C ARG A 37 -5.27 -2.28 -9.70
N GLU A 38 -4.87 -2.93 -10.80
CA GLU A 38 -4.86 -4.39 -10.93
C GLU A 38 -3.92 -5.06 -9.93
N ASN A 39 -2.69 -4.55 -9.79
CA ASN A 39 -1.73 -5.10 -8.83
C ASN A 39 -2.18 -4.88 -7.38
N ASN A 40 -2.73 -3.72 -7.04
CA ASN A 40 -3.26 -3.47 -5.69
C ASN A 40 -4.42 -4.41 -5.36
N GLU A 41 -5.37 -4.59 -6.27
CA GLU A 41 -6.47 -5.54 -6.06
C GLU A 41 -5.93 -6.97 -5.90
N ARG A 42 -4.97 -7.40 -6.73
CA ARG A 42 -4.33 -8.72 -6.58
C ARG A 42 -3.71 -8.88 -5.20
N PHE A 43 -2.83 -7.96 -4.79
CA PHE A 43 -2.16 -8.05 -3.49
C PHE A 43 -3.15 -7.96 -2.32
N TYR A 44 -4.24 -7.20 -2.46
CA TYR A 44 -5.29 -7.16 -1.45
C TYR A 44 -6.03 -8.50 -1.33
N GLN A 45 -6.36 -9.14 -2.45
CA GLN A 45 -6.93 -10.48 -2.42
C GLN A 45 -5.96 -11.52 -1.85
N ASP A 46 -4.68 -11.45 -2.22
CA ASP A 46 -3.65 -12.34 -1.67
C ASP A 46 -3.51 -12.15 -0.15
N TYR A 47 -3.64 -10.91 0.34
CA TYR A 47 -3.68 -10.62 1.77
C TYR A 47 -4.89 -11.26 2.46
N LEU A 48 -6.09 -11.12 1.89
CA LEU A 48 -7.31 -11.73 2.42
C LEU A 48 -7.24 -13.26 2.45
N ASN A 49 -6.56 -13.87 1.49
CA ASN A 49 -6.34 -15.31 1.40
C ASN A 49 -5.19 -15.82 2.29
N ALA A 50 -4.47 -14.91 2.96
CA ALA A 50 -3.27 -15.20 3.73
C ALA A 50 -2.14 -15.87 2.93
N ASP A 51 -2.05 -15.57 1.63
CA ASP A 51 -1.01 -16.07 0.70
C ASP A 51 -0.16 -14.95 0.08
N LEU A 52 -0.33 -13.71 0.54
CA LEU A 52 0.47 -12.55 0.13
C LEU A 52 1.99 -12.80 0.21
N ASP A 53 2.67 -12.72 -0.94
CA ASP A 53 4.12 -12.54 -0.98
C ASP A 53 4.45 -11.09 -0.62
N ILE A 54 4.72 -10.87 0.68
CA ILE A 54 5.07 -9.55 1.21
C ILE A 54 6.28 -8.90 0.52
N ARG A 55 7.22 -9.70 -0.01
CA ARG A 55 8.38 -9.16 -0.72
C ARG A 55 8.03 -8.72 -2.13
N ALA A 56 7.10 -9.41 -2.80
CA ALA A 56 6.58 -8.99 -4.09
C ALA A 56 5.79 -7.70 -3.97
N TYR A 57 4.91 -7.61 -2.98
CA TYR A 57 4.18 -6.39 -2.68
C TYR A 57 5.12 -5.21 -2.37
N GLN A 58 6.12 -5.41 -1.50
CA GLN A 58 7.08 -4.34 -1.18
C GLN A 58 7.85 -3.84 -2.40
N ARG A 59 8.26 -4.73 -3.32
CA ARG A 59 8.94 -4.32 -4.57
C ARG A 59 8.04 -3.46 -5.45
N PHE A 60 6.78 -3.84 -5.56
CA PHE A 60 5.78 -3.08 -6.32
C PHE A 60 5.51 -1.71 -5.67
N ALA A 61 5.23 -1.67 -4.37
CA ALA A 61 4.96 -0.44 -3.63
C ALA A 61 6.14 0.56 -3.67
N CYS A 62 7.36 0.07 -3.86
CA CYS A 62 8.58 0.90 -3.93
C CYS A 62 9.12 1.09 -5.36
N GLU A 63 8.43 0.66 -6.41
CA GLU A 63 8.96 0.68 -7.79
C GLU A 63 9.32 2.10 -8.30
N ILE A 64 8.71 3.12 -7.70
CA ILE A 64 8.81 4.53 -8.11
C ILE A 64 9.83 5.30 -7.26
N LEU A 65 10.51 4.65 -6.30
CA LEU A 65 11.57 5.23 -5.47
C LEU A 65 12.95 5.04 -6.10
#